data_AF-L8H9X9-F1
#
_entry.id   AF-L8H9X9-F1
#
_cell.length_a   1.000
_cell.length_b   1.000
_cell.length_c   1.000
_cell.angle_alpha   90.00
_cell.angle_beta   90.00
_cell.angle_gamma   90.00
#
_symmetry.space_group_name_H-M   'P 1'
#
loop_
_entity.id
_entity.type
_entity.pdbx_description
1 polymer ?
#
loop_
_entity_poly.entity_id
_entity_poly.type
_entity_poly.pdbx_seq_one_letter_code
_entity_poly.pdbx_strand_id
1 'polypeptide(L)'
;MEAGNISIQALDYVLGQDLDGLAQLREGLQSAQDKELVEFCHDLLRGAYEEAHKHPFVANLFSLDDEIENQNEVLLPEPSYTGPVQHQDENLDVLDQCILLSLCLDVKNNNPRHGLTTEEMFPYVRRVQKNPNNWMVHSTCLLLKSRLEFESTKTADRAVLQMQTLVEQFYDEEKDLKKELHDVIRERSRYLFALAFPCRLTLQKELGERFLSMGMAASALQIFEQFEMWENVITCYRVMGKDKKSSD
;
A
#
# COMPACT_ATOMS: atom_id res chain seq x y z
N MET A 1 22.48 -6.07 27.73
CA MET A 1 22.15 -7.45 27.32
C MET A 1 20.64 -7.71 27.22
N GLU A 2 19.76 -6.71 27.38
CA GLU A 2 18.30 -6.94 27.46
C GLU A 2 17.52 -6.62 26.18
N ALA A 3 18.10 -5.92 25.20
CA ALA A 3 17.42 -5.61 23.93
C ALA A 3 17.28 -6.82 22.98
N GLY A 4 18.09 -7.88 23.18
CA GLY A 4 18.03 -9.10 22.36
C GLY A 4 16.89 -10.05 22.74
N ASN A 5 16.46 -10.06 24.01
CA ASN A 5 15.42 -10.97 24.49
C ASN A 5 14.01 -10.57 24.03
N ILE A 6 13.77 -9.28 23.81
CA ILE A 6 12.46 -8.78 23.35
C ILE A 6 12.25 -9.11 21.86
N SER A 7 13.32 -9.09 21.05
CA SER A 7 13.24 -9.45 19.63
C SER A 7 13.00 -10.95 19.43
N ILE A 8 13.58 -11.81 20.28
CA ILE A 8 13.39 -13.27 20.19
C ILE A 8 12.00 -13.67 20.69
N GLN A 9 11.51 -13.07 21.78
CA GLN A 9 10.15 -13.31 22.26
C GLN A 9 9.07 -12.79 21.30
N ALA A 10 9.34 -11.69 20.59
CA ALA A 10 8.46 -11.22 19.51
C ALA A 10 8.47 -12.16 18.31
N LEU A 11 9.62 -12.74 17.95
CA LEU A 11 9.73 -13.76 16.90
C LEU A 11 9.06 -15.09 17.29
N ASP A 12 9.19 -15.54 18.54
CA ASP A 12 8.50 -16.73 19.07
C ASP A 12 6.98 -16.53 19.15
N TYR A 13 6.51 -15.29 19.37
CA TYR A 13 5.07 -14.96 19.41
C TYR A 13 4.46 -14.79 18.02
N VAL A 14 5.24 -14.32 17.05
CA VAL A 14 4.89 -14.15 15.62
C VAL A 14 4.95 -15.50 14.87
N LEU A 15 5.71 -16.48 15.36
CA LEU A 15 5.85 -17.82 14.75
C LEU A 15 5.15 -18.93 15.54
N GLY A 16 4.41 -18.59 16.59
CA GLY A 16 3.82 -19.55 17.49
C GLY A 16 2.50 -20.13 16.98
N GLN A 17 2.56 -21.09 16.04
CA GLN A 17 1.80 -22.36 16.04
C GLN A 17 2.36 -23.33 14.97
N ASP A 18 3.61 -23.77 15.08
CA ASP A 18 4.05 -25.07 14.56
C ASP A 18 5.40 -25.48 15.19
N LEU A 19 5.33 -26.00 16.41
CA LEU A 19 6.51 -26.38 17.20
C LEU A 19 7.28 -27.56 16.57
N ASP A 20 6.60 -28.43 15.80
CA ASP A 20 7.21 -29.56 15.11
C ASP A 20 7.99 -29.12 13.85
N GLY A 21 7.46 -28.12 13.12
CA GLY A 21 8.13 -27.54 11.95
C GLY A 21 9.39 -26.74 12.31
N LEU A 22 9.36 -26.00 13.42
CA LEU A 22 10.52 -25.27 13.94
C LEU A 22 11.65 -26.18 14.44
N ALA A 23 11.32 -27.36 14.96
CA ALA A 23 12.32 -28.36 15.35
C ALA A 23 13.05 -28.96 14.13
N GLN A 24 12.32 -29.27 13.07
CA GLN A 24 12.89 -29.73 11.79
C GLN A 24 13.71 -28.63 11.10
N LEU A 25 13.25 -27.38 11.17
CA LEU A 25 13.99 -26.20 10.69
C LEU A 25 15.32 -25.99 11.41
N ARG A 26 15.32 -26.19 12.74
CA ARG A 26 16.53 -26.05 13.56
C ARG A 26 17.56 -27.15 13.27
N GLU A 27 17.12 -28.39 13.03
CA GLU A 27 18.00 -29.49 12.61
C GLU A 27 18.50 -29.31 11.17
N GLY A 28 17.66 -28.78 10.26
CA GLY A 28 18.04 -28.45 8.88
C GLY A 28 19.07 -27.33 8.79
N LEU A 29 18.89 -26.24 9.55
CA LEU A 29 19.85 -25.12 9.61
C LEU A 29 21.20 -25.50 10.24
N GLN A 30 21.24 -26.50 11.11
CA GLN A 30 22.48 -26.99 11.72
C GLN A 30 23.27 -27.95 10.81
N SER A 31 22.64 -28.51 9.78
CA SER A 31 23.25 -29.50 8.88
C SER A 31 23.63 -28.95 7.50
N ALA A 32 23.08 -27.81 7.08
CA ALA A 32 23.29 -27.21 5.76
C ALA A 32 24.59 -26.39 5.65
N GLN A 33 25.35 -26.57 4.56
CA GLN A 33 26.46 -25.67 4.18
C GLN A 33 25.93 -24.46 3.37
N ASP A 34 26.69 -23.36 3.32
CA ASP A 34 26.26 -22.02 2.86
C ASP A 34 25.44 -21.94 1.55
N LYS A 35 25.59 -22.88 0.61
CA LYS A 35 24.76 -22.94 -0.62
C LYS A 35 23.38 -23.59 -0.41
N GLU A 36 23.30 -24.61 0.42
CA GLU A 36 22.05 -25.32 0.74
C GLU A 36 21.14 -24.47 1.64
N LEU A 37 21.72 -23.57 2.44
CA LEU A 37 20.98 -22.61 3.26
C LEU A 37 20.13 -21.65 2.43
N VAL A 38 20.61 -21.20 1.28
CA VAL A 38 19.87 -20.26 0.41
C VAL A 38 18.69 -20.95 -0.28
N GLU A 39 18.90 -22.17 -0.79
CA GLU A 39 17.83 -22.98 -1.38
C GLU A 39 16.80 -23.40 -0.32
N PHE A 40 17.25 -23.78 0.88
CA PHE A 40 16.36 -24.12 1.98
C PHE A 40 15.51 -22.93 2.46
N CYS A 41 16.10 -21.74 2.60
CA CYS A 41 15.34 -20.53 2.92
C CYS A 41 14.35 -20.16 1.80
N HIS A 42 14.75 -20.35 0.54
CA HIS A 42 13.87 -20.11 -0.61
C HIS A 42 12.70 -21.09 -0.67
N ASP A 43 12.95 -22.39 -0.45
CA ASP A 43 11.92 -23.44 -0.43
C ASP A 43 11.01 -23.32 0.80
N LEU A 44 11.53 -22.86 1.94
CA LEU A 44 10.73 -22.57 3.11
C LEU A 44 9.76 -21.39 2.89
N LEU A 45 10.26 -20.31 2.27
CA LEU A 45 9.43 -19.18 1.87
C LEU A 45 8.38 -19.58 0.82
N ARG A 46 8.70 -20.55 -0.03
CA ARG A 46 7.80 -21.11 -1.05
C ARG A 46 6.75 -22.05 -0.44
N GLY A 47 7.10 -22.89 0.53
CA GLY A 47 6.14 -23.73 1.25
C GLY A 47 5.11 -22.90 2.00
N ALA A 48 5.58 -21.89 2.74
CA ALA A 48 4.70 -20.92 3.40
C ALA A 48 3.85 -20.09 2.40
N TYR A 49 4.35 -19.89 1.17
CA TYR A 49 3.61 -19.23 0.10
C TYR A 49 2.41 -20.06 -0.39
N GLU A 50 2.62 -21.35 -0.64
CA GLU A 50 1.59 -22.25 -1.17
C GLU A 50 0.48 -22.58 -0.17
N GLU A 51 0.77 -22.54 1.13
CA GLU A 51 -0.22 -22.73 2.19
C GLU A 51 -1.04 -21.45 2.46
N ALA A 52 -0.40 -20.28 2.47
CA ALA A 52 -1.10 -19.00 2.66
C ALA A 52 -2.10 -18.68 1.54
N HIS A 53 -1.78 -19.01 0.29
CA HIS A 53 -2.68 -18.81 -0.86
C HIS A 53 -3.96 -19.65 -0.83
N LYS A 54 -4.02 -20.72 -0.02
CA LYS A 54 -5.20 -21.59 0.10
C LYS A 54 -6.16 -21.12 1.20
N HIS A 55 -5.80 -20.11 2.00
CA HIS A 55 -6.62 -19.69 3.12
C HIS A 55 -7.85 -18.88 2.66
N PRO A 56 -9.08 -19.26 3.01
CA PRO A 56 -10.31 -18.57 2.59
C PRO A 56 -10.39 -17.10 3.01
N PHE A 57 -9.63 -16.72 4.05
CA PHE A 57 -9.58 -15.37 4.59
C PHE A 57 -8.99 -14.36 3.58
N VAL A 58 -8.04 -14.79 2.75
CA VAL A 58 -7.37 -13.92 1.77
C VAL A 58 -8.38 -13.40 0.74
N ALA A 59 -9.36 -14.22 0.34
CA ALA A 59 -10.39 -13.85 -0.63
C ALA A 59 -11.34 -12.73 -0.16
N ASN A 60 -11.59 -12.62 1.15
CA ASN A 60 -12.49 -11.61 1.73
C ASN A 60 -11.75 -10.37 2.28
N LEU A 61 -10.41 -10.41 2.39
CA LEU A 61 -9.60 -9.23 2.74
C LEU A 61 -9.44 -8.26 1.56
N PHE A 62 -9.83 -8.70 0.36
CA PHE A 62 -9.78 -7.95 -0.90
C PHE A 62 -11.05 -7.19 -1.23
N SER A 63 -12.10 -7.23 -0.40
CA SER A 63 -13.29 -6.39 -0.62
C SER A 63 -13.00 -4.93 -0.25
N LEU A 64 -12.13 -4.29 -1.04
CA LEU A 64 -12.16 -2.85 -1.22
C LEU A 64 -13.33 -2.54 -2.14
N ASP A 65 -14.55 -2.66 -1.62
CA ASP A 65 -15.75 -2.15 -2.29
C ASP A 65 -15.79 -0.60 -2.31
N ASP A 66 -14.74 0.05 -1.81
CA ASP A 66 -14.61 1.51 -1.69
C ASP A 66 -13.83 2.17 -2.83
N GLU A 67 -13.54 1.46 -3.93
CA GLU A 67 -13.10 2.17 -5.12
C GLU A 67 -14.26 3.03 -5.62
N ILE A 68 -14.16 4.34 -5.41
CA ILE A 68 -15.07 5.30 -6.02
C ILE A 68 -14.88 5.18 -7.53
N GLU A 69 -15.82 4.48 -8.17
CA GLU A 69 -15.79 4.23 -9.60
C GLU A 69 -15.60 5.53 -10.36
N ASN A 70 -14.86 5.42 -11.47
CA ASN A 70 -14.56 6.54 -12.35
C ASN A 70 -15.85 6.89 -13.13
N GLN A 71 -16.82 7.56 -12.50
CA GLN A 71 -18.07 8.03 -13.11
C GLN A 71 -17.85 9.16 -14.14
N ASN A 72 -16.63 9.31 -14.65
CA ASN A 72 -16.30 10.30 -15.66
C ASN A 72 -16.89 9.91 -17.01
N GLU A 73 -18.15 10.28 -17.23
CA GLU A 73 -18.94 10.13 -18.46
C GLU A 73 -18.27 10.75 -19.72
N VAL A 74 -17.16 11.49 -19.53
CA VAL A 74 -16.40 12.20 -20.57
C VAL A 74 -15.14 11.43 -21.02
N LEU A 75 -14.76 10.35 -20.34
CA LEU A 75 -13.60 9.53 -20.74
C LEU A 75 -13.94 8.71 -22.00
N LEU A 76 -13.04 8.73 -22.99
CA LEU A 76 -13.19 7.92 -24.19
C LEU A 76 -13.24 6.43 -23.81
N PRO A 77 -14.02 5.61 -24.54
CA PRO A 77 -14.01 4.16 -24.38
C PRO A 77 -12.57 3.63 -24.50
N GLU A 78 -12.25 2.59 -23.72
CA GLU A 78 -10.93 1.97 -23.82
C GLU A 78 -10.68 1.50 -25.27
N PRO A 79 -9.46 1.72 -25.80
CA PRO A 79 -9.14 1.36 -27.18
C PRO A 79 -9.29 -0.15 -27.36
N SER A 80 -10.19 -0.56 -28.25
CA SER A 80 -10.39 -1.97 -28.63
C SER A 80 -9.60 -2.30 -29.89
N TYR A 81 -8.95 -3.46 -29.89
CA TYR A 81 -8.21 -3.94 -31.05
C TYR A 81 -9.16 -4.54 -32.09
N THR A 82 -9.03 -4.11 -33.35
CA THR A 82 -9.80 -4.66 -34.48
C THR A 82 -9.21 -5.94 -35.06
N GLY A 83 -7.97 -6.29 -34.67
CA GLY A 83 -7.27 -7.50 -35.10
C GLY A 83 -7.51 -8.70 -34.18
N PRO A 84 -7.09 -9.91 -34.59
CA PRO A 84 -7.10 -11.07 -33.70
C PRO A 84 -6.24 -10.77 -32.47
N VAL A 85 -6.83 -10.88 -31.28
CA VAL A 85 -6.13 -10.71 -30.00
C VAL A 85 -5.09 -11.82 -29.89
N GLN A 86 -3.82 -11.49 -30.14
CA GLN A 86 -2.72 -12.46 -30.13
C GLN A 86 -2.33 -12.89 -28.72
N HIS A 87 -2.62 -12.05 -27.71
CA HIS A 87 -2.32 -12.30 -26.31
C HIS A 87 -3.56 -12.00 -25.47
N GLN A 88 -4.03 -12.97 -24.70
CA GLN A 88 -5.10 -12.75 -23.72
C GLN A 88 -4.54 -11.92 -22.56
N ASP A 89 -5.37 -11.03 -22.00
CA ASP A 89 -5.04 -10.29 -20.78
C ASP A 89 -5.02 -11.28 -19.60
N GLU A 90 -3.89 -11.98 -19.42
CA GLU A 90 -3.69 -12.91 -18.31
C GLU A 90 -3.40 -12.17 -17.00
N ASN A 91 -3.69 -12.82 -15.87
CA ASN A 91 -3.36 -12.28 -14.56
C ASN A 91 -1.83 -12.27 -14.37
N LEU A 92 -1.28 -11.14 -13.93
CA LEU A 92 0.17 -10.99 -13.73
C LEU A 92 0.58 -11.57 -12.39
N ASP A 93 1.77 -12.15 -12.31
CA ASP A 93 2.33 -12.51 -11.01
C ASP A 93 2.53 -11.27 -10.12
N VAL A 94 2.51 -11.45 -8.80
CA VAL A 94 2.63 -10.36 -7.83
C VAL A 94 3.97 -9.64 -7.97
N LEU A 95 5.04 -10.36 -8.33
CA LEU A 95 6.36 -9.78 -8.59
C LEU A 95 6.34 -8.88 -9.83
N ASP A 96 5.70 -9.31 -10.90
CA ASP A 96 5.54 -8.49 -12.12
C ASP A 96 4.72 -7.22 -11.82
N GLN A 97 3.69 -7.32 -10.97
CA GLN A 97 2.93 -6.17 -10.50
C GLN A 97 3.81 -5.18 -9.72
N CYS A 98 4.67 -5.69 -8.83
CA CYS A 98 5.64 -4.86 -8.12
C CYS A 98 6.62 -4.15 -9.08
N ILE A 99 7.12 -4.88 -10.09
CA ILE A 99 8.03 -4.33 -11.11
C ILE A 99 7.34 -3.21 -11.89
N LEU A 100 6.09 -3.40 -12.31
CA LEU A 100 5.34 -2.35 -13.02
C LEU A 100 5.16 -1.09 -12.18
N LEU A 101 4.84 -1.22 -10.89
CA LEU A 101 4.74 -0.07 -9.99
C LEU A 101 6.10 0.62 -9.76
N SER A 102 7.19 -0.15 -9.74
CA SER A 102 8.55 0.38 -9.67
C SER A 102 8.93 1.16 -10.94
N LEU A 103 8.62 0.63 -12.13
CA LEU A 103 8.82 1.31 -13.40
C LEU A 103 8.03 2.62 -13.48
N CYS A 104 6.79 2.61 -12.98
CA CYS A 104 5.98 3.83 -12.85
C CYS A 104 6.69 4.91 -12.01
N LEU A 105 7.28 4.52 -10.88
CA LEU A 105 8.06 5.42 -10.03
C LEU A 105 9.37 5.87 -10.68
N ASP A 106 10.02 5.03 -11.47
CA ASP A 106 11.23 5.38 -12.21
C ASP A 106 10.93 6.47 -13.25
N VAL A 107 9.83 6.33 -14.01
CA VAL A 107 9.33 7.37 -14.93
C VAL A 107 9.11 8.69 -14.18
N LYS A 108 8.47 8.65 -13.01
CA LYS A 108 8.26 9.85 -12.18
C LYS A 108 9.57 10.51 -11.73
N ASN A 109 10.58 9.72 -11.41
CA ASN A 109 11.84 10.21 -10.86
C ASN A 109 12.78 10.76 -11.95
N ASN A 110 12.73 10.18 -13.15
CA ASN A 110 13.61 10.53 -14.26
C ASN A 110 13.03 11.62 -15.17
N ASN A 111 11.73 11.92 -15.06
CA ASN A 111 11.06 12.93 -15.87
C ASN A 111 10.64 14.15 -15.03
N PRO A 112 10.59 15.36 -15.63
CA PRO A 112 9.99 16.52 -14.98
C PRO A 112 8.52 16.28 -14.59
N ARG A 113 7.96 17.12 -13.71
CA ARG A 113 6.51 17.10 -13.43
C ARG A 113 5.75 17.82 -14.53
N HIS A 114 5.07 17.06 -15.39
CA HIS A 114 4.24 17.56 -16.48
C HIS A 114 3.19 16.51 -16.86
N GLY A 115 2.08 16.95 -17.45
CA GLY A 115 0.95 16.06 -17.76
C GLY A 115 1.31 14.87 -18.66
N LEU A 116 2.34 14.99 -19.51
CA LEU A 116 2.80 13.87 -20.33
C LEU A 116 3.39 12.73 -19.48
N THR A 117 4.16 13.04 -18.43
CA THR A 117 4.67 12.04 -17.47
C THR A 117 3.51 11.30 -16.82
N THR A 118 2.45 12.01 -16.48
CA THR A 118 1.26 11.43 -15.85
C THR A 118 0.53 10.48 -16.78
N GLU A 119 0.37 10.84 -18.05
CA GLU A 119 -0.18 9.96 -19.08
C GLU A 119 0.71 8.75 -19.37
N GLU A 120 2.04 8.88 -19.26
CA GLU A 120 2.99 7.76 -19.39
C GLU A 120 2.93 6.82 -18.18
N MET A 121 2.69 7.35 -16.97
CA MET A 121 2.61 6.57 -15.74
C MET A 121 1.30 5.80 -15.58
N PHE A 122 0.16 6.36 -16.03
CA PHE A 122 -1.16 5.76 -15.87
C PHE A 122 -1.30 4.33 -16.41
N PRO A 123 -0.74 3.96 -17.58
CA PRO A 123 -0.78 2.59 -18.10
C PRO A 123 -0.25 1.53 -17.13
N TYR A 124 0.85 1.80 -16.42
CA TYR A 124 1.42 0.88 -15.42
C TYR A 124 0.43 0.65 -14.27
N VAL A 125 -0.13 1.74 -13.75
CA VAL A 125 -1.11 1.70 -12.65
C VAL A 125 -2.38 0.97 -13.08
N ARG A 126 -2.95 1.31 -14.25
CA ARG A 126 -4.15 0.65 -14.79
C ARG A 126 -3.93 -0.85 -15.00
N ARG A 127 -2.75 -1.25 -15.49
CA ARG A 127 -2.44 -2.67 -15.72
C ARG A 127 -2.44 -3.50 -14.44
N VAL A 128 -1.91 -2.96 -13.35
CA VAL A 128 -1.91 -3.61 -12.03
C VAL A 128 -3.30 -3.56 -11.41
N GLN A 129 -4.01 -2.44 -11.57
CA GLN A 129 -5.34 -2.24 -11.02
C GLN A 129 -6.39 -3.22 -11.57
N LYS A 130 -6.25 -3.71 -12.81
CA LYS A 130 -7.19 -4.70 -13.38
C LYS A 130 -7.32 -5.97 -12.51
N ASN A 131 -6.22 -6.47 -11.96
CA ASN A 131 -6.19 -7.72 -11.19
C ASN A 131 -5.11 -7.65 -10.08
N PRO A 132 -5.34 -6.93 -8.98
CA PRO A 132 -4.38 -6.84 -7.88
C PRO A 132 -4.41 -8.14 -7.06
N ASN A 133 -3.26 -8.81 -6.96
CA ASN A 133 -3.17 -10.14 -6.33
C ASN A 133 -2.75 -10.12 -4.85
N ASN A 134 -2.36 -8.97 -4.32
CA ASN A 134 -1.98 -8.80 -2.90
C ASN A 134 -2.43 -7.42 -2.39
N TRP A 135 -2.77 -7.35 -1.10
CA TRP A 135 -3.29 -6.14 -0.47
C TRP A 135 -2.30 -4.97 -0.58
N MET A 136 -1.01 -5.20 -0.32
CA MET A 136 -0.01 -4.14 -0.37
C MET A 136 0.21 -3.62 -1.80
N VAL A 137 0.15 -4.53 -2.79
CA VAL A 137 0.19 -4.15 -4.21
C VAL A 137 -1.03 -3.29 -4.57
N HIS A 138 -2.21 -3.69 -4.13
CA HIS A 138 -3.43 -2.90 -4.31
C HIS A 138 -3.30 -1.51 -3.68
N SER A 139 -2.93 -1.43 -2.39
CA SER A 139 -2.80 -0.17 -1.66
C SER A 139 -1.74 0.75 -2.27
N THR A 140 -0.62 0.20 -2.74
CA THR A 140 0.41 0.98 -3.44
C THR A 140 -0.07 1.46 -4.81
N CYS A 141 -0.76 0.60 -5.55
CA CYS A 141 -1.36 0.95 -6.84
C CYS A 141 -2.36 2.10 -6.68
N LEU A 142 -3.28 2.00 -5.71
CA LEU A 142 -4.28 3.01 -5.40
C LEU A 142 -3.63 4.33 -4.92
N LEU A 143 -2.56 4.26 -4.15
CA LEU A 143 -1.80 5.44 -3.73
C LEU A 143 -1.12 6.14 -4.92
N LEU A 144 -0.52 5.38 -5.83
CA LEU A 144 0.07 5.97 -7.04
C LEU A 144 -1.01 6.56 -7.94
N LYS A 145 -2.15 5.88 -8.09
CA LYS A 145 -3.31 6.38 -8.83
C LYS A 145 -3.81 7.72 -8.28
N SER A 146 -4.12 7.79 -6.99
CA SER A 146 -4.59 9.02 -6.33
C SER A 146 -3.59 10.16 -6.50
N ARG A 147 -2.27 9.89 -6.38
CA ARG A 147 -1.22 10.88 -6.62
C ARG A 147 -1.23 11.46 -8.04
N LEU A 148 -1.45 10.63 -9.04
CA LEU A 148 -1.58 11.06 -10.44
C LEU A 148 -2.88 11.83 -10.69
N GLU A 149 -3.98 11.38 -10.07
CA GLU A 149 -5.29 12.01 -10.21
C GLU A 149 -5.38 13.40 -9.57
N PHE A 150 -4.52 13.74 -8.60
CA PHE A 150 -4.43 15.09 -8.05
C PHE A 150 -3.96 16.16 -9.04
N GLU A 151 -3.34 15.78 -10.15
CA GLU A 151 -2.93 16.75 -11.17
C GLU A 151 -4.13 17.33 -11.94
N SER A 152 -5.27 16.65 -11.92
CA SER A 152 -6.50 17.08 -12.58
C SER A 152 -7.55 17.50 -11.55
N THR A 153 -8.06 18.72 -11.71
CA THR A 153 -9.13 19.26 -10.85
C THR A 153 -10.42 18.45 -10.89
N LYS A 154 -10.68 17.73 -11.99
CA LYS A 154 -11.88 16.88 -12.15
C LYS A 154 -11.79 15.57 -11.37
N THR A 155 -10.59 15.15 -11.03
CA THR A 155 -10.30 13.86 -10.39
C THR A 155 -9.75 14.02 -8.98
N ALA A 156 -9.40 15.24 -8.57
CA ALA A 156 -8.84 15.56 -7.26
C ALA A 156 -9.75 15.14 -6.09
N ASP A 157 -11.06 15.37 -6.20
CA ASP A 157 -12.01 15.00 -5.13
C ASP A 157 -12.03 13.49 -4.88
N ARG A 158 -12.10 12.70 -5.97
CA ARG A 158 -12.00 11.24 -5.89
C ARG A 158 -10.66 10.80 -5.32
N ALA A 159 -9.57 11.40 -5.79
CA ALA A 159 -8.23 11.06 -5.36
C ALA A 159 -8.03 11.26 -3.86
N VAL A 160 -8.60 12.33 -3.28
CA VAL A 160 -8.58 12.53 -1.83
C VAL A 160 -9.38 11.45 -1.12
N LEU A 161 -10.58 11.13 -1.57
CA LEU A 161 -11.40 10.09 -0.93
C LEU A 161 -10.69 8.73 -0.96
N GLN A 162 -10.07 8.36 -2.08
CA GLN A 162 -9.22 7.15 -2.17
C GLN A 162 -8.06 7.19 -1.17
N MET A 163 -7.41 8.34 -1.01
CA MET A 163 -6.32 8.51 -0.05
C MET A 163 -6.83 8.47 1.41
N GLN A 164 -8.05 8.93 1.69
CA GLN A 164 -8.69 8.78 3.00
C GLN A 164 -8.95 7.31 3.31
N THR A 165 -9.53 6.56 2.37
CA THR A 165 -9.75 5.11 2.51
C THR A 165 -8.45 4.39 2.83
N LEU A 166 -7.34 4.74 2.16
CA LEU A 166 -6.01 4.18 2.45
C LEU A 166 -5.52 4.49 3.88
N VAL A 167 -5.85 5.66 4.42
CA VAL A 167 -5.49 6.04 5.80
C VAL A 167 -6.38 5.30 6.81
N GLU A 168 -7.67 5.17 6.51
CA GLU A 168 -8.67 4.52 7.36
C GLU A 168 -8.40 3.03 7.56
N GLN A 169 -7.85 2.36 6.53
CA GLN A 169 -7.44 0.95 6.59
C GLN A 169 -6.47 0.60 7.73
N PHE A 170 -5.68 1.57 8.20
CA PHE A 170 -4.78 1.37 9.35
C PHE A 170 -5.51 1.33 10.70
N TYR A 171 -6.75 1.79 10.76
CA TYR A 171 -7.56 1.85 11.99
C TYR A 171 -8.54 0.69 12.12
N ASP A 172 -8.89 0.02 11.02
CA ASP A 172 -9.75 -1.17 11.05
C ASP A 172 -9.08 -2.35 11.77
N GLU A 173 -7.76 -2.38 11.83
CA GLU A 173 -6.95 -3.42 12.50
C GLU A 173 -7.14 -3.47 14.02
N GLU A 174 -7.70 -2.44 14.66
CA GLU A 174 -8.02 -2.47 16.10
C GLU A 174 -9.32 -3.22 16.42
N LYS A 175 -10.23 -3.39 15.44
CA LYS A 175 -11.60 -3.87 15.70
C LYS A 175 -11.77 -5.38 15.55
N ASP A 176 -10.94 -6.04 14.73
CA ASP A 176 -11.06 -7.47 14.45
C ASP A 176 -9.96 -8.33 15.10
N LEU A 177 -10.33 -8.90 16.25
CA LEU A 177 -9.93 -10.19 16.82
C LEU A 177 -8.43 -10.58 16.90
N LYS A 178 -7.94 -10.52 18.14
CA LYS A 178 -6.66 -10.95 18.74
C LYS A 178 -6.16 -12.40 18.48
N LYS A 179 -6.67 -13.13 17.47
CA LYS A 179 -6.22 -14.51 17.16
C LYS A 179 -5.82 -14.76 15.70
N GLU A 180 -6.30 -13.97 14.74
CA GLU A 180 -5.91 -14.11 13.32
C GLU A 180 -5.08 -12.92 12.81
N LEU A 181 -4.88 -11.90 13.66
CA LEU A 181 -4.13 -10.69 13.35
C LEU A 181 -2.73 -10.98 12.78
N HIS A 182 -2.08 -12.04 13.26
CA HIS A 182 -0.74 -12.41 12.82
C HIS A 182 -0.69 -12.71 11.31
N ASP A 183 -1.63 -13.50 10.80
CA ASP A 183 -1.62 -13.94 9.40
C ASP A 183 -2.09 -12.84 8.46
N VAL A 184 -3.00 -11.98 8.93
CA VAL A 184 -3.39 -10.75 8.22
C VAL A 184 -2.21 -9.80 8.08
N ILE A 185 -1.48 -9.54 9.16
CA ILE A 185 -0.29 -8.67 9.13
C ILE A 185 0.77 -9.29 8.23
N ARG A 186 0.99 -10.61 8.30
CA ARG A 186 1.96 -11.31 7.45
C ARG A 186 1.63 -11.14 5.97
N GLU A 187 0.37 -11.31 5.57
CA GLU A 187 -0.03 -11.20 4.17
C GLU A 187 -0.02 -9.73 3.67
N ARG A 188 -0.38 -8.77 4.52
CA ARG A 188 -0.31 -7.33 4.21
C ARG A 188 1.11 -6.80 4.13
N SER A 189 2.03 -7.32 4.93
CA SER A 189 3.43 -6.86 4.99
C SER A 189 4.38 -7.60 4.03
N ARG A 190 3.89 -8.64 3.34
CA ARG A 190 4.66 -9.55 2.50
C ARG A 190 5.58 -8.87 1.48
N TYR A 191 5.10 -7.79 0.84
CA TYR A 191 5.83 -7.06 -0.21
C TYR A 191 6.25 -5.65 0.23
N LEU A 192 6.31 -5.40 1.54
CA LEU A 192 6.64 -4.08 2.10
C LEU A 192 7.96 -3.51 1.54
N PHE A 193 8.98 -4.34 1.36
CA PHE A 193 10.29 -3.90 0.86
C PHE A 193 10.38 -3.81 -0.67
N ALA A 194 9.47 -4.47 -1.40
CA ALA A 194 9.44 -4.43 -2.86
C ALA A 194 8.70 -3.21 -3.40
N LEU A 195 7.87 -2.56 -2.57
CA LEU A 195 6.97 -1.50 -2.95
C LEU A 195 7.28 -0.23 -2.15
N ALA A 196 7.23 0.93 -2.80
CA ALA A 196 7.50 2.22 -2.16
C ALA A 196 6.25 2.79 -1.45
N PHE A 197 5.71 2.03 -0.50
CA PHE A 197 4.57 2.49 0.30
C PHE A 197 5.04 3.34 1.50
N PRO A 198 4.45 4.53 1.73
CA PRO A 198 4.86 5.41 2.82
C PRO A 198 4.41 4.89 4.18
N CYS A 199 5.10 5.30 5.25
CA CYS A 199 4.58 5.06 6.59
C CYS A 199 3.29 5.85 6.86
N ARG A 200 2.47 5.37 7.79
CA ARG A 200 1.17 5.96 8.13
C ARG A 200 1.21 7.47 8.39
N LEU A 201 2.19 7.94 9.17
CA LEU A 201 2.34 9.37 9.48
C LEU A 201 2.63 10.22 8.24
N THR A 202 3.46 9.70 7.33
CA THR A 202 3.79 10.38 6.07
C THR A 202 2.55 10.44 5.17
N LEU A 203 1.80 9.34 5.11
CA LEU A 203 0.55 9.29 4.33
C LEU A 203 -0.51 10.27 4.85
N GLN A 204 -0.67 10.35 6.17
CA GLN A 204 -1.59 11.29 6.81
C GLN A 204 -1.19 12.75 6.63
N LYS A 205 0.11 13.03 6.72
CA LYS A 205 0.64 14.35 6.38
C LYS A 205 0.31 14.72 4.93
N GLU A 206 0.58 13.81 3.99
CA GLU A 206 0.26 14.02 2.58
C GLU A 206 -1.24 14.28 2.38
N LEU A 207 -2.12 13.49 3.00
CA LEU A 207 -3.57 13.72 2.96
C LEU A 207 -3.96 15.13 3.48
N GLY A 208 -3.40 15.57 4.61
CA GLY A 208 -3.63 16.90 5.15
C GLY A 208 -3.18 18.02 4.21
N GLU A 209 -2.03 17.85 3.55
CA GLU A 209 -1.54 18.77 2.52
C GLU A 209 -2.47 18.82 1.30
N ARG A 210 -3.03 17.67 0.88
CA ARG A 210 -4.03 17.62 -0.19
C ARG A 210 -5.32 18.35 0.20
N PHE A 211 -5.80 18.18 1.43
CA PHE A 211 -6.95 18.94 1.91
C PHE A 211 -6.72 20.45 1.89
N LEU A 212 -5.53 20.92 2.30
CA LEU A 212 -5.18 22.32 2.19
C LEU A 212 -5.18 22.82 0.74
N SER A 213 -4.63 22.03 -0.19
CA SER A 213 -4.59 22.39 -1.62
C SER A 213 -5.98 22.52 -2.25
N MET A 214 -6.97 21.79 -1.73
CA MET A 214 -8.38 21.87 -2.16
C MET A 214 -9.19 22.91 -1.37
N GLY A 215 -8.58 23.63 -0.42
CA GLY A 215 -9.26 24.62 0.41
C GLY A 215 -10.03 24.06 1.61
N MET A 216 -9.91 22.76 1.90
CA MET A 216 -10.56 22.09 3.04
C MET A 216 -9.73 22.23 4.33
N ALA A 217 -9.48 23.47 4.75
CA ALA A 217 -8.59 23.77 5.89
C ALA A 217 -9.08 23.18 7.24
N ALA A 218 -10.39 23.02 7.42
CA ALA A 218 -10.94 22.45 8.66
C ALA A 218 -10.63 20.95 8.81
N SER A 219 -10.74 20.17 7.73
CA SER A 219 -10.40 18.74 7.73
C SER A 219 -8.89 18.54 7.89
N ALA A 220 -8.08 19.37 7.22
CA ALA A 220 -6.63 19.35 7.38
C ALA A 220 -6.20 19.64 8.82
N LEU A 221 -6.83 20.63 9.48
CA LEU A 221 -6.56 20.99 10.87
C LEU A 221 -6.77 19.80 11.82
N GLN A 222 -7.86 19.05 11.68
CA GLN A 222 -8.14 17.88 12.53
C GLN A 222 -7.03 16.83 12.44
N ILE A 223 -6.54 16.55 11.23
CA ILE A 223 -5.44 15.61 11.01
C ILE A 223 -4.15 16.15 11.65
N PHE A 224 -3.81 17.41 11.42
CA PHE A 224 -2.57 17.98 11.96
C PHE A 224 -2.59 18.14 13.49
N GLU A 225 -3.75 18.39 14.09
CA GLU A 225 -3.92 18.41 15.55
C GLU A 225 -3.76 17.00 16.14
N GLN A 226 -4.30 15.96 15.49
CA GLN A 226 -4.14 14.57 15.95
C GLN A 226 -2.67 14.12 16.00
N PHE A 227 -1.83 14.62 15.09
CA PHE A 227 -0.40 14.28 14.99
C PHE A 227 0.55 15.36 15.50
N GLU A 228 0.03 16.39 16.16
CA GLU A 228 0.83 17.48 16.75
C GLU A 228 1.77 18.17 15.73
N MET A 229 1.33 18.30 14.47
CA MET A 229 2.09 18.97 13.40
C MET A 229 1.88 20.49 13.45
N TRP A 230 2.46 21.14 14.46
CA TRP A 230 2.18 22.54 14.81
C TRP A 230 2.43 23.56 13.68
N GLU A 231 3.45 23.35 12.84
CA GLU A 231 3.72 24.22 11.68
C GLU A 231 2.55 24.24 10.69
N ASN A 232 1.97 23.06 10.43
CA ASN A 232 0.83 22.91 9.54
C ASN A 232 -0.46 23.42 10.22
N VAL A 233 -0.62 23.23 11.53
CA VAL A 233 -1.74 23.77 12.32
C VAL A 233 -1.77 25.30 12.23
N ILE A 234 -0.63 25.97 12.43
CA ILE A 234 -0.51 27.44 12.28
C ILE A 234 -0.90 27.87 10.87
N THR A 235 -0.45 27.12 9.86
CA THR A 235 -0.79 27.38 8.46
C THR A 235 -2.30 27.25 8.22
N CYS A 236 -2.95 26.21 8.74
CA CYS A 236 -4.40 26.05 8.70
C CYS A 236 -5.13 27.21 9.39
N TYR A 237 -4.72 27.61 10.59
CA TYR A 237 -5.34 28.72 11.31
C TYR A 237 -5.22 30.05 10.57
N ARG A 238 -4.07 30.30 9.93
CA ARG A 238 -3.87 31.47 9.07
C ARG A 238 -4.79 31.45 7.85
N VAL A 239 -4.90 30.31 7.16
CA VAL A 239 -5.83 30.14 6.02
C VAL A 239 -7.29 30.35 6.46
N MET A 240 -7.65 29.97 7.69
CA MET A 240 -8.98 30.21 8.27
C MET A 240 -9.19 31.64 8.82
N GLY A 241 -8.18 32.51 8.81
CA GLY A 241 -8.24 33.86 9.37
C GLY A 241 -8.34 33.92 10.91
N LYS A 242 -7.90 32.87 11.62
CA LYS A 242 -7.96 32.75 13.09
C LYS A 242 -6.59 33.01 13.72
N ASP A 243 -5.96 34.13 13.39
CA ASP A 243 -4.56 34.41 13.77
C ASP A 243 -4.31 34.42 15.29
N LYS A 244 -5.30 34.82 16.09
CA LYS A 244 -5.20 34.82 17.56
C LYS A 244 -4.88 33.44 18.14
N LYS A 245 -5.40 32.37 17.53
CA LYS A 245 -5.13 31.00 17.97
C LYS A 245 -3.79 30.45 17.47
N SER A 246 -3.13 31.15 16.55
CA SER A 246 -1.86 30.72 15.96
C SER A 246 -0.64 31.28 16.70
N SER A 247 -0.83 32.35 17.47
CA SER A 247 0.21 33.02 18.26
C SER A 247 0.31 32.54 19.70
N ASP A 248 -0.73 31.83 20.17
CA ASP A 248 -0.82 31.24 21.50
C ASP A 248 -0.22 29.83 21.50
#